data_AF-R9MIG8-F1
#
_entry.id   AF-R9MIG8-F1
#
_cell.length_a   1.000
_cell.length_b   1.000
_cell.length_c   1.000
_cell.angle_alpha   90.00
_cell.angle_beta   90.00
_cell.angle_gamma   90.00
#
_symmetry.space_group_name_H-M   'P 1'
#
loop_
_entity.id
_entity.type
_entity.pdbx_description
1 polymer ?
#
loop_
_entity_poly.entity_id
_entity_poly.type
_entity_poly.pdbx_seq_one_letter_code
_entity_poly.pdbx_strand_id
1 'polypeptide(L)'
;MAKRNHKIALRNLHPKIKTVMQKNGFNRYFTWDSIDDIYHSTMSYDIFESTTEHLADFERYLLLNVFSHKKLPAMNSAYKNNIIDNLLEMFNNVIDHANSSHVYVCGQFFPKNMDLCFSIVDIGRTINENVTSYLGVTAMDFPDNTLKWAIVPGNSTKALEAPGGLGLSTLLDFIRHNSGCFLLISDKEIYELRSGKESFDTLDLPFPGTIVTITINLKDTQLYFLNQSNNDIIIF
;
A
#
# COMPACT_ATOMS: atom_id res chain seq x y z
N MET A 1 -27.32 -10.53 6.06
CA MET A 1 -26.94 -9.25 6.70
C MET A 1 -28.07 -8.24 6.56
N ALA A 2 -28.58 -7.70 7.67
CA ALA A 2 -29.52 -6.59 7.61
C ALA A 2 -28.79 -5.35 7.04
N LYS A 3 -29.16 -4.91 5.83
CA LYS A 3 -28.75 -3.59 5.31
C LYS A 3 -29.30 -2.53 6.26
N ARG A 4 -28.50 -2.09 7.21
CA ARG A 4 -28.83 -0.89 8.00
C ARG A 4 -28.87 0.27 7.02
N ASN A 5 -30.02 0.96 6.92
CA ASN A 5 -30.25 2.12 6.05
C ASN A 5 -29.50 3.35 6.59
N HIS A 6 -28.18 3.29 6.68
CA HIS A 6 -27.36 4.43 7.03
C HIS A 6 -27.14 5.27 5.77
N LYS A 7 -27.43 6.57 5.86
CA LYS A 7 -27.06 7.55 4.83
C LYS A 7 -25.78 8.23 5.28
N ILE A 8 -24.73 8.10 4.47
CA ILE A 8 -23.46 8.79 4.67
C ILE A 8 -23.52 10.10 3.88
N ALA A 9 -23.16 11.21 4.53
CA ALA A 9 -23.06 12.52 3.89
C ALA A 9 -21.75 13.19 4.29
N LEU A 10 -21.04 13.74 3.30
CA LEU A 10 -19.83 14.51 3.53
C LEU A 10 -20.19 15.98 3.75
N ARG A 11 -19.76 16.55 4.88
CA ARG A 11 -19.90 17.97 5.19
C ARG A 11 -18.54 18.67 5.06
N ASN A 12 -18.55 19.91 4.58
CA ASN A 12 -17.35 20.75 4.42
C ASN A 12 -16.23 20.12 3.57
N LEU A 13 -16.60 19.28 2.58
CA LEU A 13 -15.63 18.72 1.64
C LEU A 13 -15.08 19.82 0.74
N HIS A 14 -13.76 20.00 0.75
CA HIS A 14 -13.10 20.97 -0.11
C HIS A 14 -13.39 20.66 -1.60
N PRO A 15 -13.75 21.65 -2.44
CA PRO A 15 -14.14 21.41 -3.84
C PRO A 15 -13.10 20.61 -4.65
N LYS A 16 -11.81 20.88 -4.44
CA LYS A 16 -10.73 20.12 -5.09
C LYS A 16 -10.74 18.62 -4.76
N ILE A 17 -11.09 18.24 -3.52
CA ILE A 17 -11.18 16.83 -3.13
C ILE A 17 -12.39 16.19 -3.81
N LYS A 18 -13.52 16.91 -3.85
CA LYS A 18 -14.70 16.47 -4.61
C LYS A 18 -14.35 16.21 -6.08
N THR A 19 -13.63 17.12 -6.72
CA THR A 19 -13.19 16.94 -8.12
C THR A 19 -12.31 15.70 -8.29
N VAL A 20 -11.38 15.41 -7.38
CA VAL A 20 -10.57 14.18 -7.41
C VAL A 20 -11.47 12.94 -7.32
N MET A 21 -12.45 12.93 -6.41
CA MET A 21 -13.40 11.82 -6.24
C MET A 21 -14.30 11.62 -7.47
N GLN A 22 -14.67 12.71 -8.17
CA GLN A 22 -15.44 12.65 -9.42
C GLN A 22 -14.62 12.15 -10.62
N LYS A 23 -13.30 12.33 -10.57
CA LYS A 23 -12.37 11.88 -11.60
C LYS A 23 -11.98 10.42 -11.47
N ASN A 24 -11.70 9.99 -10.23
CA ASN A 24 -11.24 8.63 -9.98
C ASN A 24 -12.38 7.61 -9.84
N GLY A 25 -13.64 8.03 -9.87
CA GLY A 25 -14.79 7.13 -9.77
C GLY A 25 -15.26 6.83 -8.34
N PHE A 26 -14.65 7.41 -7.30
CA PHE A 26 -15.14 7.31 -5.92
C PHE A 26 -16.49 8.01 -5.72
N ASN A 27 -16.84 8.96 -6.61
CA ASN A 27 -18.14 9.61 -6.64
C ASN A 27 -19.33 8.65 -6.74
N ARG A 28 -19.13 7.38 -7.15
CA ARG A 28 -20.19 6.36 -7.26
C ARG A 28 -20.98 6.12 -5.96
N TYR A 29 -20.42 6.46 -4.79
CA TYR A 29 -21.12 6.40 -3.51
C TYR A 29 -22.00 7.62 -3.20
N PHE A 30 -21.97 8.61 -4.08
CA PHE A 30 -22.70 9.87 -3.96
C PHE A 30 -23.53 10.11 -5.23
N THR A 31 -24.50 11.01 -5.14
CA THR A 31 -25.30 11.43 -6.31
C THR A 31 -24.57 12.50 -7.13
N TRP A 32 -23.27 12.32 -7.38
CA TRP A 32 -22.41 13.29 -8.06
C TRP A 32 -22.01 12.76 -9.44
N ASP A 33 -22.04 13.64 -10.43
CA ASP A 33 -21.60 13.30 -11.79
C ASP A 33 -20.10 12.98 -11.84
N SER A 34 -19.72 12.10 -12.76
CA SER A 34 -18.31 11.84 -13.08
C SER A 34 -17.74 12.98 -13.91
N ILE A 35 -16.43 13.20 -13.79
CA ILE A 35 -15.69 14.23 -14.53
C ILE A 35 -14.49 13.57 -15.19
N ASP A 36 -14.21 13.89 -16.45
CA ASP A 36 -13.04 13.39 -17.14
C ASP A 36 -11.73 13.88 -16.50
N ASP A 37 -10.77 12.96 -16.33
CA ASP A 37 -9.44 13.32 -15.87
C ASP A 37 -8.50 13.68 -17.03
N ILE A 38 -8.76 14.85 -17.64
CA ILE A 38 -8.03 15.38 -18.80
C ILE A 38 -6.51 15.44 -18.59
N TYR A 39 -6.06 15.60 -17.33
CA TYR A 39 -4.65 15.73 -16.99
C TYR A 39 -4.00 14.42 -16.53
N HIS A 40 -4.74 13.30 -16.51
CA HIS A 40 -4.27 12.01 -15.99
C HIS A 40 -3.59 12.16 -14.61
N SER A 41 -4.24 12.93 -13.75
CA SER A 41 -3.76 13.31 -12.42
C SER A 41 -4.26 12.37 -11.32
N THR A 42 -5.15 11.45 -11.64
CA THR A 42 -5.77 10.50 -10.71
C THR A 42 -5.56 9.07 -11.18
N MET A 43 -5.46 8.16 -10.22
CA MET A 43 -5.58 6.71 -10.45
C MET A 43 -6.99 6.29 -10.09
N SER A 44 -7.57 5.36 -10.83
CA SER A 44 -8.94 4.88 -10.57
C SER A 44 -9.10 4.39 -9.13
N TYR A 45 -10.25 4.70 -8.54
CA TYR A 45 -10.70 4.04 -7.34
C TYR A 45 -11.30 2.69 -7.74
N ASP A 46 -10.56 1.62 -7.45
CA ASP A 46 -10.92 0.26 -7.78
C ASP A 46 -11.01 -0.60 -6.53
N ILE A 47 -11.82 -1.65 -6.65
CA ILE A 47 -12.10 -2.62 -5.59
C ILE A 47 -11.88 -3.98 -6.22
N PHE A 48 -10.96 -4.74 -5.65
CA PHE A 48 -10.69 -6.11 -6.06
C PHE A 48 -11.23 -7.05 -4.99
N GLU A 49 -11.86 -8.15 -5.40
CA GLU A 49 -12.10 -9.24 -4.47
C GLU A 49 -10.75 -9.83 -4.06
N SER A 50 -10.57 -10.15 -2.78
CA SER A 50 -9.32 -10.71 -2.26
C SER A 50 -9.21 -12.20 -2.58
N THR A 51 -9.05 -12.51 -3.87
CA THR A 51 -8.84 -13.87 -4.40
C THR A 51 -7.60 -13.92 -5.26
N THR A 52 -7.00 -15.11 -5.42
CA THR A 52 -5.83 -15.31 -6.29
C THR A 52 -6.10 -14.94 -7.75
N GLU A 53 -7.35 -15.07 -8.21
CA GLU A 53 -7.76 -14.68 -9.57
C GLU A 53 -7.59 -13.17 -9.82
N HIS A 54 -8.02 -12.35 -8.85
CA HIS A 54 -7.95 -10.89 -8.96
C HIS A 54 -6.56 -10.30 -8.64
N LEU A 55 -5.60 -11.13 -8.21
CA LEU A 55 -4.21 -10.70 -8.02
C LEU A 55 -3.61 -10.19 -9.35
N ALA A 56 -3.93 -10.85 -10.47
CA ALA A 56 -3.49 -10.44 -11.80
C ALA A 56 -4.13 -9.10 -12.25
N ASP A 57 -5.38 -8.85 -11.86
CA ASP A 57 -6.03 -7.57 -12.12
C ASP A 57 -5.39 -6.43 -11.31
N PHE A 58 -5.02 -6.71 -10.07
CA PHE A 58 -4.28 -5.76 -9.24
C PHE A 58 -2.87 -5.50 -9.79
N GLU A 59 -2.15 -6.53 -10.27
CA GLU A 59 -0.87 -6.35 -10.96
C GLU A 59 -1.03 -5.44 -12.18
N ARG A 60 -2.05 -5.71 -13.01
CA ARG A 60 -2.38 -4.87 -14.17
C ARG A 60 -2.68 -3.44 -13.76
N TYR A 61 -3.41 -3.23 -12.68
CA TYR A 61 -3.68 -1.91 -12.12
C TYR A 61 -2.37 -1.18 -11.77
N LEU A 62 -1.43 -1.84 -11.09
CA LEU A 62 -0.11 -1.27 -10.76
C LEU A 62 0.68 -0.94 -12.02
N LEU A 63 0.70 -1.84 -13.00
CA LEU A 63 1.42 -1.64 -14.26
C LEU A 63 0.90 -0.42 -15.02
N LEU A 64 -0.43 -0.25 -15.08
CA LEU A 64 -1.07 0.85 -15.80
C LEU A 64 -0.98 2.18 -15.06
N ASN A 65 -1.18 2.20 -13.74
CA ASN A 65 -1.32 3.43 -12.99
C ASN A 65 -0.02 3.90 -12.30
N VAL A 66 0.88 2.98 -11.96
CA VAL A 66 2.15 3.30 -11.31
C VAL A 66 3.27 3.17 -12.35
N PHE A 67 3.52 1.95 -12.81
CA PHE A 67 4.75 1.62 -13.54
C PHE A 67 4.80 2.04 -15.02
N SER A 68 3.71 2.59 -15.55
CA SER A 68 3.67 3.22 -16.87
C SER A 68 4.05 4.71 -16.82
N HIS A 69 4.13 5.29 -15.61
CA HIS A 69 4.31 6.72 -15.45
C HIS A 69 5.70 7.17 -15.93
N LYS A 70 5.73 8.05 -16.94
CA LYS A 70 6.96 8.45 -17.66
C LYS A 70 8.04 9.10 -16.81
N LYS A 71 7.70 9.55 -15.60
CA LYS A 71 8.60 10.22 -14.65
C LYS A 71 9.01 9.32 -13.48
N LEU A 72 8.65 8.04 -13.50
CA LEU A 72 9.23 7.12 -12.52
C LEU A 72 10.75 7.07 -12.69
N PRO A 73 11.50 6.87 -11.59
CA PRO A 73 12.93 6.62 -11.66
C PRO A 73 13.22 5.42 -12.55
N ALA A 74 14.35 5.46 -13.25
CA ALA A 74 14.71 4.38 -14.15
C ALA A 74 15.16 3.14 -13.36
N MET A 75 14.62 1.98 -13.74
CA MET A 75 14.84 0.69 -13.08
C MET A 75 15.15 -0.36 -14.14
N ASN A 76 16.04 -1.32 -13.86
CA ASN A 76 16.09 -2.53 -14.68
C ASN A 76 14.86 -3.42 -14.41
N SER A 77 14.56 -4.33 -15.35
CA SER A 77 13.38 -5.19 -15.23
C SER A 77 13.38 -6.03 -13.95
N ALA A 78 14.55 -6.48 -13.49
CA ALA A 78 14.68 -7.25 -12.26
C ALA A 78 14.27 -6.45 -11.02
N TYR A 79 14.76 -5.21 -10.88
CA TYR A 79 14.41 -4.34 -9.76
C TYR A 79 12.93 -3.96 -9.82
N LYS A 80 12.44 -3.57 -11.00
CA LYS A 80 11.02 -3.24 -11.22
C LYS A 80 10.09 -4.38 -10.82
N ASN A 81 10.37 -5.60 -11.29
CA ASN A 81 9.56 -6.78 -10.97
C ASN A 81 9.62 -7.07 -9.47
N ASN A 82 10.78 -6.93 -8.83
CA ASN A 82 10.88 -7.11 -7.38
C ASN A 82 10.01 -6.11 -6.59
N ILE A 83 9.96 -4.84 -7.00
CA ILE A 83 9.05 -3.84 -6.40
C ILE A 83 7.57 -4.20 -6.68
N ILE A 84 7.24 -4.72 -7.86
CA ILE A 84 5.88 -5.21 -8.14
C ILE A 84 5.54 -6.38 -7.22
N ASP A 85 6.41 -7.38 -7.09
CA ASP A 85 6.21 -8.55 -6.23
C ASP A 85 6.00 -8.14 -4.76
N ASN A 86 6.75 -7.14 -4.29
CA ASN A 86 6.55 -6.52 -2.97
C ASN A 86 5.12 -5.98 -2.77
N LEU A 87 4.58 -5.30 -3.78
CA LEU A 87 3.23 -4.74 -3.73
C LEU A 87 2.16 -5.85 -3.85
N LEU A 88 2.40 -6.87 -4.68
CA LEU A 88 1.53 -8.04 -4.78
C LEU A 88 1.49 -8.82 -3.47
N GLU A 89 2.59 -8.88 -2.72
CA GLU A 89 2.60 -9.53 -1.40
C GLU A 89 1.69 -8.80 -0.40
N MET A 90 1.53 -7.47 -0.50
CA MET A 90 0.54 -6.75 0.31
C MET A 90 -0.89 -7.22 0.00
N PHE A 91 -1.19 -7.51 -1.27
CA PHE A 91 -2.48 -8.07 -1.67
C PHE A 91 -2.64 -9.51 -1.16
N ASN A 92 -1.60 -10.35 -1.29
CA ASN A 92 -1.60 -11.71 -0.75
C ASN A 92 -1.81 -11.71 0.77
N ASN A 93 -1.25 -10.76 1.51
CA ASN A 93 -1.51 -10.64 2.95
C ASN A 93 -3.00 -10.40 3.25
N VAL A 94 -3.73 -9.72 2.37
CA VAL A 94 -5.18 -9.57 2.52
C VAL A 94 -5.90 -10.91 2.27
N ILE A 95 -5.50 -11.64 1.22
CA ILE A 95 -6.02 -12.99 0.92
C ILE A 95 -5.78 -13.94 2.10
N ASP A 96 -4.53 -14.01 2.57
CA ASP A 96 -4.06 -15.02 3.52
C ASP A 96 -4.43 -14.69 4.97
N HIS A 97 -4.45 -13.41 5.34
CA HIS A 97 -4.40 -13.00 6.75
C HIS A 97 -5.44 -11.96 7.17
N ALA A 98 -5.98 -11.16 6.25
CA ALA A 98 -6.94 -10.13 6.65
C ALA A 98 -8.36 -10.69 6.87
N ASN A 99 -8.73 -11.85 6.29
CA ASN A 99 -10.14 -12.28 6.25
C ASN A 99 -11.09 -11.15 5.76
N SER A 100 -10.54 -10.22 4.97
CA SER A 100 -11.29 -9.23 4.22
C SER A 100 -11.78 -9.90 2.95
N SER A 101 -12.91 -9.45 2.40
CA SER A 101 -13.38 -9.90 1.09
C SER A 101 -12.89 -9.01 -0.05
N HIS A 102 -12.32 -7.84 0.26
CA HIS A 102 -11.94 -6.85 -0.73
C HIS A 102 -10.65 -6.11 -0.38
N VAL A 103 -9.94 -5.70 -1.42
CA VAL A 103 -8.85 -4.72 -1.41
C VAL A 103 -9.31 -3.48 -2.15
N TYR A 104 -9.16 -2.32 -1.52
CA TYR A 104 -9.49 -1.02 -2.08
C TYR A 104 -8.21 -0.30 -2.46
N VAL A 105 -8.19 0.27 -3.67
CA VAL A 105 -7.04 1.05 -4.14
C VAL A 105 -7.50 2.37 -4.72
N CYS A 106 -6.67 3.40 -4.54
CA CYS A 106 -6.77 4.65 -5.29
C CYS A 106 -5.46 5.41 -5.20
N GLY A 107 -5.32 6.45 -6.01
CA GLY A 107 -4.13 7.29 -5.96
C GLY A 107 -4.26 8.55 -6.77
N GLN A 108 -3.22 9.37 -6.71
CA GLN A 108 -3.15 10.65 -7.33
C GLN A 108 -1.69 11.00 -7.70
N PHE A 109 -1.53 11.58 -8.88
CA PHE A 109 -0.32 12.28 -9.27
C PHE A 109 -0.44 13.76 -8.88
N PHE A 110 0.54 14.25 -8.11
CA PHE A 110 0.65 15.63 -7.65
C PHE A 110 1.68 16.39 -8.49
N PRO A 111 1.30 17.02 -9.62
CA PRO A 111 2.24 17.59 -10.59
C PRO A 111 3.10 18.73 -10.01
N LYS A 112 2.58 19.49 -9.04
CA LYS A 112 3.35 20.57 -8.40
C LYS A 112 4.50 20.03 -7.55
N ASN A 113 4.25 18.96 -6.82
CA ASN A 113 5.24 18.36 -5.94
C ASN A 113 6.09 17.34 -6.69
N MET A 114 5.62 16.87 -7.85
CA MET A 114 6.16 15.75 -8.60
C MET A 114 6.15 14.47 -7.77
N ASP A 115 5.02 14.19 -7.13
CA ASP A 115 4.83 12.98 -6.32
C ASP A 115 3.74 12.11 -6.95
N LEU A 116 3.96 10.79 -6.98
CA LEU A 116 2.92 9.81 -7.24
C LEU A 116 2.55 9.15 -5.91
N CYS A 117 1.31 9.33 -5.47
CA CYS A 117 0.83 8.80 -4.20
C CYS A 117 -0.32 7.84 -4.42
N PHE A 118 -0.27 6.66 -3.82
CA PHE A 118 -1.38 5.70 -3.88
C PHE A 118 -1.50 4.91 -2.59
N SER A 119 -2.71 4.42 -2.34
CA SER A 119 -3.04 3.64 -1.16
C SER A 119 -3.63 2.29 -1.55
N ILE A 120 -3.28 1.28 -0.76
CA ILE A 120 -3.84 -0.07 -0.77
C ILE A 120 -4.44 -0.28 0.62
N VAL A 121 -5.73 -0.58 0.68
CA VAL A 121 -6.48 -0.64 1.95
C VAL A 121 -7.29 -1.92 1.99
N ASP A 122 -7.32 -2.58 3.14
CA ASP A 122 -8.28 -3.62 3.46
C ASP A 122 -9.13 -3.23 4.69
N ILE A 123 -10.25 -3.92 4.87
CA ILE A 123 -11.10 -3.80 6.06
C ILE A 123 -11.26 -5.19 6.67
N GLY A 124 -10.21 -5.68 7.31
CA GLY A 124 -10.15 -7.02 7.89
C GLY A 124 -9.44 -7.06 9.24
N ARG A 125 -8.89 -8.24 9.53
CA ARG A 125 -7.98 -8.50 10.64
C ARG A 125 -6.75 -7.64 10.53
N THR A 126 -6.39 -7.08 11.67
CA THR A 126 -5.24 -6.19 11.83
C THR A 126 -3.94 -6.99 11.92
N ILE A 127 -2.83 -6.34 11.62
CA ILE A 127 -1.48 -6.88 11.86
C ILE A 127 -1.32 -7.24 13.34
N ASN A 128 -1.85 -6.43 14.25
CA ASN A 128 -1.81 -6.71 15.69
C ASN A 128 -2.43 -8.08 16.00
N GLU A 129 -3.68 -8.31 15.59
CA GLU A 129 -4.37 -9.58 15.81
C GLU A 129 -3.63 -10.78 15.21
N ASN A 130 -3.07 -10.62 14.01
CA ASN A 130 -2.34 -11.69 13.32
C ASN A 130 -1.01 -12.01 14.02
N VAL A 131 -0.24 -10.99 14.41
CA VAL A 131 1.04 -11.14 15.11
C VAL A 131 0.82 -11.73 16.50
N THR A 132 -0.12 -11.21 17.28
CA THR A 132 -0.40 -11.74 18.63
C THR A 132 -0.94 -13.16 18.58
N SER A 133 -1.80 -13.49 17.61
CA SER A 133 -2.28 -14.87 17.43
C SER A 133 -1.13 -15.83 17.14
N TYR A 134 -0.21 -15.45 16.24
CA TYR A 134 0.95 -16.26 15.89
C TYR A 134 1.91 -16.47 17.07
N LEU A 135 2.32 -15.38 17.73
CA LEU A 135 3.28 -15.44 18.84
C LEU A 135 2.71 -16.16 20.08
N GLY A 136 1.40 -16.06 20.30
CA GLY A 136 0.72 -16.83 21.34
C GLY A 136 0.76 -18.34 21.09
N VAL A 137 0.66 -18.78 19.83
CA VAL A 137 0.75 -20.20 19.45
C VAL A 137 2.19 -20.71 19.52
N THR A 138 3.18 -19.88 19.18
CA THR A 138 4.61 -20.24 19.23
C THR A 138 5.26 -20.03 20.61
N ALA A 139 4.49 -19.58 21.60
CA ALA A 139 4.95 -19.26 22.96
C ALA A 139 6.14 -18.29 22.99
N MET A 140 6.14 -17.32 22.08
CA MET A 140 7.13 -16.24 22.01
C MET A 140 6.62 -14.99 22.73
N ASP A 141 7.56 -14.12 23.13
CA ASP A 141 7.23 -12.84 23.74
C ASP A 141 6.49 -11.92 22.76
N PHE A 142 5.49 -11.21 23.28
CA PHE A 142 4.75 -10.21 22.50
C PHE A 142 5.57 -8.92 22.35
N PRO A 143 5.68 -8.36 21.13
CA PRO A 143 6.37 -7.10 20.92
C PRO A 143 5.54 -5.94 21.46
N ASP A 144 6.20 -4.87 21.92
CA ASP A 144 5.56 -3.61 22.31
C ASP A 144 4.86 -2.90 21.14
N ASN A 145 5.29 -3.20 19.91
CA ASN A 145 4.70 -2.68 18.69
C ASN A 145 4.72 -3.76 17.60
N THR A 146 3.54 -4.16 17.12
CA THR A 146 3.39 -5.26 16.17
C THR A 146 3.81 -4.88 14.75
N LEU A 147 3.66 -3.62 14.33
CA LEU A 147 4.19 -3.13 13.06
C LEU A 147 5.71 -3.20 13.02
N LYS A 148 6.38 -2.81 14.11
CA LYS A 148 7.84 -2.89 14.24
C LYS A 148 8.33 -4.33 14.11
N TRP A 149 7.58 -5.29 14.65
CA TRP A 149 7.86 -6.71 14.44
C TRP A 149 7.63 -7.13 12.98
N ALA A 150 6.53 -6.70 12.37
CA ALA A 150 6.14 -7.11 11.02
C ALA A 150 7.09 -6.59 9.91
N ILE A 151 7.68 -5.41 10.08
CA ILE A 151 8.60 -4.85 9.06
C ILE A 151 10.02 -5.44 9.12
N VAL A 152 10.34 -6.26 10.13
CA VAL A 152 11.67 -6.87 10.25
C VAL A 152 11.80 -8.01 9.22
N PRO A 153 12.84 -8.00 8.36
CA PRO A 153 13.04 -9.07 7.38
C PRO A 153 13.08 -10.45 8.02
N GLY A 154 12.35 -11.39 7.42
CA GLY A 154 12.27 -12.78 7.89
C GLY A 154 11.17 -13.05 8.93
N ASN A 155 10.58 -12.02 9.53
CA ASN A 155 9.40 -12.20 10.38
C ASN A 155 8.16 -12.46 9.51
N SER A 156 7.45 -13.54 9.82
CA SER A 156 6.23 -13.95 9.12
C SER A 156 5.24 -14.57 10.08
N THR A 157 3.96 -14.33 9.81
CA THR A 157 2.86 -15.08 10.45
C THR A 157 2.41 -16.29 9.60
N LYS A 158 3.02 -16.51 8.43
CA LYS A 158 2.86 -17.75 7.64
C LYS A 158 3.58 -18.89 8.36
N ALA A 159 2.98 -20.08 8.36
CA ALA A 159 3.57 -21.26 8.98
C ALA A 159 4.98 -21.55 8.42
N LEU A 160 5.82 -22.23 9.22
CA LEU A 160 7.24 -22.54 8.94
C LEU A 160 7.55 -23.12 7.54
N GLU A 161 6.55 -23.61 6.81
CA GLU A 161 6.68 -24.20 5.47
C GLU A 161 6.65 -23.16 4.32
N ALA A 162 6.36 -21.88 4.61
CA ALA A 162 6.42 -20.78 3.64
C ALA A 162 7.12 -19.57 4.27
N PRO A 163 8.44 -19.35 4.05
CA PRO A 163 9.12 -18.17 4.56
C PRO A 163 8.56 -16.92 3.86
N GLY A 164 7.58 -16.26 4.49
CA GLY A 164 6.88 -15.10 3.93
C GLY A 164 7.07 -13.86 4.78
N GLY A 165 8.24 -13.23 4.70
CA GLY A 165 8.49 -11.96 5.39
C GLY A 165 8.19 -10.77 4.48
N LEU A 166 6.91 -10.41 4.31
CA LEU A 166 6.34 -9.18 3.72
C LEU A 166 6.88 -8.64 2.38
N GLY A 167 7.98 -9.17 1.82
CA GLY A 167 8.71 -8.58 0.70
C GLY A 167 9.33 -7.21 0.98
N LEU A 168 8.78 -6.44 1.94
CA LEU A 168 8.92 -4.99 2.12
C LEU A 168 10.32 -4.41 2.15
N SER A 169 11.36 -5.19 2.43
CA SER A 169 12.72 -4.65 2.57
C SER A 169 13.14 -3.87 1.34
N THR A 170 12.99 -4.44 0.14
CA THR A 170 13.38 -3.79 -1.10
C THR A 170 12.50 -2.58 -1.41
N LEU A 171 11.19 -2.63 -1.12
CA LEU A 171 10.32 -1.47 -1.25
C LEU A 171 10.70 -0.35 -0.29
N LEU A 172 10.97 -0.65 0.98
CA LEU A 172 11.37 0.35 1.98
C LEU A 172 12.72 0.96 1.60
N ASP A 173 13.68 0.15 1.14
CA ASP A 173 14.97 0.64 0.63
C ASP A 173 14.79 1.54 -0.59
N PHE A 174 13.95 1.15 -1.55
CA PHE A 174 13.58 2.00 -2.67
C PHE A 174 13.05 3.35 -2.19
N ILE A 175 12.09 3.36 -1.25
CA ILE A 175 11.49 4.59 -0.73
C ILE A 175 12.51 5.45 0.04
N ARG A 176 13.45 4.84 0.79
CA ARG A 176 14.56 5.54 1.45
C ARG A 176 15.40 6.29 0.43
N HIS A 177 15.86 5.62 -0.62
CA HIS A 177 16.73 6.20 -1.65
C HIS A 177 16.00 7.21 -2.52
N ASN A 178 14.74 6.92 -2.87
CA ASN A 178 13.90 7.81 -3.67
C ASN A 178 13.52 9.11 -2.91
N SER A 179 13.75 9.17 -1.59
CA SER A 179 13.27 10.24 -0.71
C SER A 179 11.75 10.38 -0.72
N GLY A 180 11.06 9.26 -0.91
CA GLY A 180 9.61 9.17 -0.91
C GLY A 180 9.03 9.06 0.51
N CYS A 181 7.81 8.51 0.58
CA CYS A 181 7.14 8.18 1.82
C CYS A 181 6.49 6.80 1.75
N PHE A 182 6.57 6.05 2.84
CA PHE A 182 5.81 4.83 3.08
C PHE A 182 5.09 4.98 4.41
N LEU A 183 3.77 4.78 4.42
CA LEU A 183 2.92 4.86 5.60
C LEU A 183 2.15 3.55 5.72
N LEU A 184 2.25 2.91 6.87
CA LEU A 184 1.53 1.70 7.24
C LEU A 184 0.74 1.97 8.51
N ILE A 185 -0.57 1.75 8.45
CA ILE A 185 -1.49 1.90 9.58
C ILE A 185 -2.23 0.58 9.74
N SER A 186 -2.28 0.04 10.95
CA SER A 186 -3.12 -1.11 11.28
C SER A 186 -3.49 -1.06 12.75
N ASP A 187 -4.75 -1.32 13.09
CA ASP A 187 -5.29 -1.08 14.43
C ASP A 187 -4.97 0.36 14.89
N LYS A 188 -4.30 0.55 16.02
CA LYS A 188 -3.84 1.86 16.48
C LYS A 188 -2.42 2.19 16.03
N GLU A 189 -1.67 1.25 15.51
CA GLU A 189 -0.26 1.44 15.24
C GLU A 189 -0.03 2.13 13.90
N ILE A 190 0.93 3.05 13.87
CA ILE A 190 1.39 3.75 12.67
C ILE A 190 2.89 3.50 12.53
N TYR A 191 3.31 3.14 11.33
CA TYR A 191 4.70 3.18 10.89
C TYR A 191 4.81 4.15 9.71
N GLU A 192 5.69 5.14 9.82
CA GLU A 192 6.01 6.04 8.71
C GLU A 192 7.52 6.02 8.45
N LEU A 193 7.88 5.75 7.20
CA LEU A 193 9.19 6.03 6.62
C LEU A 193 9.05 7.23 5.69
N ARG A 194 9.73 8.34 6.02
CA ARG A 194 9.70 9.58 5.23
C ARG A 194 11.08 10.18 5.13
N SER A 195 11.56 10.41 3.91
CA SER A 195 12.87 11.02 3.65
C SER A 195 14.02 10.34 4.43
N GLY A 196 14.00 8.99 4.44
CA GLY A 196 15.02 8.17 5.11
C GLY A 196 14.88 8.06 6.63
N LYS A 197 13.87 8.69 7.24
CA LYS A 197 13.61 8.61 8.69
C LYS A 197 12.40 7.75 8.98
N GLU A 198 12.54 6.90 9.98
CA GLU A 198 11.46 6.05 10.47
C GLU A 198 10.86 6.62 11.75
N SER A 199 9.55 6.49 11.88
CA SER A 199 8.81 6.85 13.08
C SER A 199 7.68 5.86 13.32
N PHE A 200 7.34 5.71 14.59
CA PHE A 200 6.22 4.90 15.05
C PHE A 200 5.34 5.81 15.90
N ASP A 201 4.03 5.76 15.66
CA ASP A 201 3.05 6.58 16.37
C ASP A 201 1.77 5.77 16.58
N THR A 202 0.79 6.37 17.26
CA THR A 202 -0.49 5.72 17.56
C THR A 202 -1.69 6.59 17.22
N LEU A 203 -2.73 5.98 16.66
CA LEU A 203 -4.03 6.60 16.48
C LEU A 203 -4.83 6.58 17.80
N ASP A 204 -5.61 7.64 18.03
CA ASP A 204 -6.58 7.69 19.14
C ASP A 204 -7.63 6.57 19.04
N LEU A 205 -8.07 6.28 17.80
CA LEU A 205 -9.07 5.29 17.48
C LEU A 205 -8.49 4.25 16.51
N PRO A 206 -8.78 2.96 16.71
CA PRO A 206 -8.24 1.91 15.86
C PRO A 206 -8.85 1.94 14.47
N PHE A 207 -8.04 1.63 13.46
CA PHE A 207 -8.49 1.34 12.11
C PHE A 207 -8.71 -0.18 11.95
N PRO A 208 -9.92 -0.63 11.52
CA PRO A 208 -10.24 -2.05 11.39
C PRO A 208 -9.73 -2.63 10.06
N GLY A 209 -8.43 -2.89 9.98
CA GLY A 209 -7.75 -3.44 8.79
C GLY A 209 -6.34 -2.86 8.67
N THR A 210 -5.82 -2.85 7.44
CA THR A 210 -4.52 -2.24 7.11
C THR A 210 -4.67 -1.16 6.05
N ILE A 211 -3.94 -0.05 6.21
CA ILE A 211 -3.74 0.98 5.19
C ILE A 211 -2.24 1.00 4.87
N VAL A 212 -1.89 0.78 3.61
CA VAL A 212 -0.57 1.06 3.08
C VAL A 212 -0.67 2.24 2.13
N THR A 213 0.10 3.30 2.35
CA THR A 213 0.19 4.45 1.44
C THR A 213 1.64 4.68 1.04
N ILE A 214 1.87 4.77 -0.27
CA ILE A 214 3.19 4.91 -0.86
C ILE A 214 3.22 6.21 -1.65
N THR A 215 4.26 7.00 -1.44
CA THR A 215 4.55 8.22 -2.19
C THR A 215 5.91 8.07 -2.84
N ILE A 216 5.93 8.07 -4.17
CA ILE A 216 7.14 8.03 -4.99
C ILE A 216 7.45 9.47 -5.43
N ASN A 217 8.65 9.94 -5.11
CA ASN A 217 9.21 11.18 -5.59
C ASN A 217 9.65 11.01 -7.06
N LEU A 218 8.96 11.68 -7.97
CA LEU A 218 9.20 11.64 -9.41
C LEU A 218 10.23 12.68 -9.88
N LYS A 219 10.88 13.40 -8.95
CA LYS A 219 12.09 14.20 -9.24
C LYS A 219 13.36 13.39 -9.13
N ASP A 220 13.28 12.19 -8.57
CA ASP A 220 14.43 11.32 -8.41
C ASP A 220 15.00 10.90 -9.76
N THR A 221 16.29 11.17 -9.94
CA THR A 221 17.05 10.89 -11.16
C THR A 221 17.97 9.69 -11.00
N GLN A 222 17.95 9.02 -9.85
CA GLN A 222 18.77 7.83 -9.61
C GLN A 222 18.35 6.67 -10.51
N LEU A 223 19.29 5.76 -10.71
CA LEU A 223 19.08 4.52 -11.46
C LEU A 223 19.13 3.32 -10.51
N TYR A 224 18.06 2.51 -10.51
CA TYR A 224 17.94 1.36 -9.62
C TYR A 224 18.15 0.05 -10.38
N PHE A 225 19.14 -0.72 -9.94
CA PHE A 225 19.49 -2.00 -10.54
C PHE A 225 19.49 -3.10 -9.48
N LEU A 226 18.87 -4.23 -9.80
CA LEU A 226 19.04 -5.49 -9.08
C LEU A 226 19.94 -6.40 -9.92
N ASN A 227 21.10 -6.77 -9.38
CA ASN A 227 21.96 -7.80 -9.96
C ASN A 227 21.51 -9.19 -9.47
N GLN A 228 20.86 -9.95 -10.34
CA GLN A 228 20.30 -11.26 -9.99
C GLN A 228 21.37 -12.33 -9.71
N SER A 229 22.62 -12.13 -10.14
CA SER A 229 23.69 -13.13 -9.91
C SER A 229 24.16 -13.19 -8.45
N ASN A 230 24.00 -12.10 -7.71
CA ASN A 230 24.42 -11.99 -6.31
C ASN A 230 23.38 -11.33 -5.40
N ASN A 231 22.18 -11.01 -5.92
CA ASN A 231 21.12 -10.26 -5.23
C ASN A 231 21.54 -8.88 -4.71
N ASP A 232 22.54 -8.24 -5.32
CA ASP A 232 22.96 -6.90 -4.94
C ASP A 232 22.09 -5.83 -5.57
N ILE A 233 21.67 -4.86 -4.74
CA ILE A 233 21.05 -3.61 -5.18
C ILE A 233 22.15 -2.60 -5.48
N ILE A 234 22.13 -2.04 -6.69
CA ILE A 234 23.06 -1.02 -7.15
C ILE A 234 22.26 0.22 -7.51
N ILE A 235 22.63 1.36 -6.91
CA ILE A 235 21.98 2.65 -7.13
C ILE A 235 23.04 3.64 -7.63
N PHE A 236 22.76 4.28 -8.76
CA PHE A 236 23.63 5.29 -9.39
C PHE A 236 22.99 6.67 -9.35
#